data_AF-A0A1V8SA86-F1
#
_entry.id   AF-A0A1V8SA86-F1
#
_cell.length_a   1.000
_cell.length_b   1.000
_cell.length_c   1.000
_cell.angle_alpha   90.00
_cell.angle_beta   90.00
_cell.angle_gamma   90.00
#
_symmetry.space_group_name_H-M   'P 1'
#
loop_
_entity.id
_entity.type
_entity.pdbx_description
1 polymer ?
#
loop_
_entity_poly.entity_id
_entity_poly.type
_entity_poly.pdbx_seq_one_letter_code
_entity_poly.pdbx_strand_id
1 'polypeptide(L)'
;MVPYFYDDAQDLPALGDAFETQFGTFDVIRFQEKVQEQRQIVESQYDVQVLQKAIGSFTSLQHVQLLRVQDEEDRAILRYVQQHADADALIHLEWAKACSHGSQTIGAALLVSKAPWSRFSSPMLSPRSAEFLSSAQPRSLSTLAERLTCLTLHFDDGNDLDSKMSELSDLFRTVFTSAKNMQAVH
;
A
#
# COMPACT_ATOMS: atom_id res chain seq x y z
N MET A 1 -3.10 3.05 -6.46
CA MET A 1 -3.61 1.70 -6.73
C MET A 1 -2.51 0.74 -6.36
N VAL A 2 -2.79 -0.24 -5.50
CA VAL A 2 -1.71 -1.07 -4.93
C VAL A 2 -2.05 -2.56 -5.13
N PRO A 3 -1.29 -3.29 -5.97
CA PRO A 3 -1.29 -4.75 -5.96
C PRO A 3 -0.55 -5.26 -4.72
N TYR A 4 -0.67 -6.56 -4.39
CA TYR A 4 0.25 -7.16 -3.43
C TYR A 4 1.70 -6.97 -3.88
N PHE A 5 2.62 -6.75 -2.93
CA PHE A 5 4.04 -6.85 -3.24
C PHE A 5 4.44 -8.32 -3.25
N TYR A 6 5.17 -8.71 -4.28
CA TYR A 6 5.71 -10.04 -4.43
C TYR A 6 7.16 -10.03 -3.93
N ASP A 7 7.39 -10.49 -2.70
CA ASP A 7 8.75 -10.72 -2.21
C ASP A 7 9.14 -12.17 -2.52
N ASP A 8 10.31 -12.37 -3.11
CA ASP A 8 10.92 -13.69 -3.32
C ASP A 8 9.95 -14.77 -3.84
N ALA A 9 9.49 -14.60 -5.08
CA ALA A 9 8.79 -15.65 -5.80
C ALA A 9 9.78 -16.77 -6.21
N GLN A 10 10.17 -17.61 -5.24
CA GLN A 10 11.05 -18.75 -5.46
C GLN A 10 10.25 -19.90 -6.12
N ASP A 11 10.82 -20.50 -7.17
CA ASP A 11 10.24 -21.63 -7.93
C ASP A 11 8.82 -21.43 -8.50
N LEU A 12 8.61 -20.31 -9.18
CA LEU A 12 7.38 -20.04 -9.95
C LEU A 12 6.93 -21.12 -10.97
N PRO A 13 7.84 -21.87 -11.62
CA PRO A 13 7.44 -23.02 -12.42
C PRO A 13 6.76 -24.13 -11.60
N ALA A 14 7.24 -24.40 -10.38
CA ALA A 14 6.63 -25.38 -9.48
C ALA A 14 5.28 -24.90 -8.94
N LEU A 15 5.13 -23.58 -8.74
CA LEU A 15 3.83 -22.96 -8.43
C LEU A 15 2.84 -23.22 -9.58
N GLY A 16 3.25 -23.04 -10.83
CA GLY A 16 2.42 -23.28 -12.02
C GLY A 16 1.85 -24.69 -12.10
N ASP A 17 2.71 -25.70 -11.98
CA ASP A 17 2.30 -27.11 -12.02
C ASP A 17 1.32 -27.47 -10.89
N ALA A 18 1.57 -26.96 -9.68
CA ALA A 18 0.67 -27.14 -8.53
C ALA A 18 -0.68 -26.44 -8.73
N PHE A 19 -0.67 -25.27 -9.36
CA PHE A 19 -1.85 -24.43 -9.59
C PHE A 19 -2.77 -24.98 -10.69
N GLU A 20 -2.20 -25.37 -11.84
CA GLU A 20 -2.94 -25.89 -12.99
C GLU A 20 -3.73 -27.16 -12.65
N THR A 21 -3.19 -27.96 -11.73
CA THR A 21 -3.81 -29.21 -11.28
C THR A 21 -5.13 -28.98 -10.50
N GLN A 22 -5.34 -27.80 -9.88
CA GLN A 22 -6.48 -27.55 -8.99
C GLN A 22 -7.38 -26.37 -9.38
N PHE A 23 -6.84 -25.29 -9.95
CA PHE A 23 -7.58 -24.02 -10.12
C PHE A 23 -7.76 -23.60 -11.59
N GLY A 24 -7.33 -24.43 -12.54
CA GLY A 24 -7.33 -24.14 -13.97
C GLY A 24 -6.04 -23.45 -14.43
N THR A 25 -6.01 -22.96 -15.66
CA THR A 25 -4.80 -22.39 -16.28
C THR A 25 -4.26 -21.21 -15.48
N PHE A 26 -3.01 -21.34 -15.03
CA PHE A 26 -2.26 -20.27 -14.38
C PHE A 26 -1.13 -19.83 -15.30
N ASP A 27 -1.20 -18.59 -15.78
CA ASP A 27 -0.17 -18.05 -16.66
C ASP A 27 1.07 -17.63 -15.83
N VAL A 28 1.94 -18.61 -15.58
CA VAL A 28 3.21 -18.41 -14.86
C VAL A 28 4.06 -17.33 -15.52
N ILE A 29 4.06 -17.25 -16.86
CA ILE A 29 4.89 -16.30 -17.61
C ILE A 29 4.38 -14.89 -17.36
N ARG A 30 3.08 -14.65 -17.56
CA ARG A 30 2.46 -13.36 -17.27
C ARG A 30 2.61 -12.95 -15.81
N PHE A 31 2.55 -13.92 -14.89
CA PHE A 31 2.79 -13.67 -13.48
C PHE A 31 4.24 -13.23 -13.21
N GLN A 32 5.23 -13.92 -13.79
CA GLN A 32 6.64 -13.54 -13.74
C GLN A 32 6.86 -12.12 -14.30
N GLU A 33 6.24 -11.81 -15.43
CA GLU A 33 6.30 -10.47 -16.04
C GLU A 33 5.74 -9.40 -15.10
N LYS A 34 4.59 -9.66 -14.46
CA LYS A 34 3.98 -8.75 -13.48
C LYS A 34 4.89 -8.49 -12.27
N VAL A 35 5.55 -9.53 -11.75
CA VAL A 35 6.52 -9.41 -10.64
C VAL A 35 7.72 -8.56 -11.06
N GLN A 36 8.26 -8.80 -12.26
CA GLN A 36 9.40 -8.02 -12.78
C GLN A 36 9.01 -6.56 -13.06
N GLU A 37 7.83 -6.32 -13.62
CA GLU A 37 7.31 -4.97 -13.86
C GLU A 37 7.15 -4.20 -12.55
N GLN A 38 6.56 -4.82 -11.52
CA GLN A 38 6.46 -4.21 -10.19
C GLN A 38 7.83 -3.82 -9.65
N ARG A 39 8.81 -4.73 -9.72
CA ARG A 39 10.18 -4.47 -9.26
C ARG A 39 10.80 -3.30 -10.01
N GLN A 40 10.68 -3.28 -11.34
CA GLN A 40 11.20 -2.20 -12.18
C GLN A 40 10.54 -0.85 -11.87
N ILE A 41 9.22 -0.81 -11.67
CA ILE A 41 8.50 0.42 -11.32
C ILE A 41 9.02 0.98 -10.00
N VAL A 42 9.22 0.12 -9.00
CA VAL A 42 9.70 0.51 -7.66
C VAL A 42 11.16 0.95 -7.70
N GLU A 43 12.04 0.17 -8.32
CA GLU A 43 13.47 0.47 -8.41
C GLU A 43 13.75 1.76 -9.22
N SER A 44 13.00 1.99 -10.29
CA SER A 44 13.11 3.21 -11.10
C SER A 44 12.38 4.43 -10.52
N GLN A 45 11.61 4.24 -9.44
CA GLN A 45 10.71 5.25 -8.87
C GLN A 45 9.73 5.82 -9.89
N TYR A 46 9.36 5.03 -10.91
CA TYR A 46 8.48 5.47 -11.98
C TYR A 46 7.09 5.84 -11.46
N ASP A 47 6.59 5.09 -10.47
CA ASP A 47 5.34 5.37 -9.78
C ASP A 47 5.35 6.74 -9.07
N VAL A 48 6.45 7.12 -8.41
CA VAL A 48 6.62 8.44 -7.78
C VAL A 48 6.50 9.54 -8.82
N GLN A 49 7.22 9.42 -9.93
CA GLN A 49 7.24 10.42 -11.00
C GLN A 49 5.86 10.59 -11.64
N VAL A 50 5.18 9.49 -11.93
CA VAL A 50 3.83 9.49 -12.50
C VAL A 50 2.83 10.12 -11.53
N LEU A 51 2.87 9.75 -10.24
CA LEU A 51 1.95 10.32 -9.26
C LEU A 51 2.19 11.80 -9.01
N GLN A 52 3.44 12.26 -8.97
CA GLN A 52 3.76 13.69 -8.88
C GLN A 52 3.16 14.49 -10.04
N LYS A 53 3.32 13.99 -11.27
CA LYS A 53 2.75 14.63 -12.46
C LYS A 53 1.22 14.61 -12.43
N ALA A 54 0.62 13.47 -12.10
CA ALA A 54 -0.83 13.31 -12.05
C ALA A 54 -1.46 14.21 -10.98
N ILE A 55 -0.99 14.13 -9.73
CA ILE A 55 -1.48 14.96 -8.61
C ILE A 55 -1.26 16.45 -8.90
N GLY A 56 -0.11 16.82 -9.47
CA GLY A 56 0.19 18.20 -9.85
C GLY A 56 -0.69 18.78 -10.95
N SER A 57 -1.34 17.92 -11.76
CA SER A 57 -2.23 18.35 -12.85
C SER A 57 -3.64 18.72 -12.40
N PHE A 58 -4.04 18.37 -11.18
CA PHE A 58 -5.36 18.71 -10.68
C PHE A 58 -5.43 20.18 -10.27
N THR A 59 -6.49 20.87 -10.70
CA THR A 59 -6.79 22.25 -10.30
C THR A 59 -7.63 22.34 -9.03
N SER A 60 -8.37 21.28 -8.70
CA SER A 60 -9.29 21.24 -7.56
C SER A 60 -9.32 19.84 -6.92
N LEU A 61 -8.14 19.27 -6.66
CA LEU A 61 -8.06 18.04 -5.89
C LEU A 61 -8.58 18.33 -4.45
N GLN A 62 -9.26 17.35 -3.87
CA GLN A 62 -9.81 17.47 -2.51
C GLN A 62 -9.49 16.23 -1.70
N HIS A 63 -9.70 15.07 -2.30
CA HIS A 63 -9.60 13.78 -1.66
C HIS A 63 -8.69 12.85 -2.46
N VAL A 64 -7.73 12.26 -1.77
CA VAL A 64 -6.91 11.17 -2.29
C VAL A 64 -7.22 9.91 -1.50
N GLN A 65 -7.49 8.84 -2.24
CA GLN A 65 -7.83 7.55 -1.65
C GLN A 65 -6.92 6.44 -2.19
N LEU A 66 -6.32 5.70 -1.28
CA LEU A 66 -5.52 4.53 -1.61
C LEU A 66 -6.40 3.28 -1.64
N LEU A 67 -6.68 2.77 -2.84
CA LEU A 67 -7.48 1.57 -3.02
C LEU A 67 -6.62 0.35 -3.33
N ARG A 68 -7.03 -0.80 -2.75
CA ARG A 68 -6.59 -2.12 -3.16
C ARG A 68 -7.11 -2.43 -4.54
N VAL A 69 -6.25 -2.98 -5.39
CA VAL A 69 -6.67 -3.53 -6.67
C VAL A 69 -6.22 -4.98 -6.75
N GLN A 70 -7.16 -5.80 -7.18
CA GLN A 70 -6.98 -7.23 -7.37
C GLN A 70 -7.56 -7.58 -8.73
N ASP A 71 -6.72 -8.03 -9.64
CA ASP A 71 -7.16 -8.70 -10.86
C ASP A 71 -7.57 -10.16 -10.57
N GLU A 72 -7.96 -10.88 -11.61
CA GLU A 72 -8.43 -12.25 -11.46
C GLU A 72 -7.27 -13.19 -11.08
N GLU A 73 -6.07 -12.90 -11.58
CA GLU A 73 -4.84 -13.59 -11.24
C GLU A 73 -4.50 -13.43 -9.74
N ASP A 74 -4.56 -12.20 -9.21
CA ASP A 74 -4.35 -11.91 -7.79
C ASP A 74 -5.35 -12.69 -6.91
N ARG A 75 -6.62 -12.78 -7.34
CA ARG A 75 -7.67 -13.53 -6.61
C ARG A 75 -7.40 -15.02 -6.62
N ALA A 76 -6.97 -15.57 -7.76
CA ALA A 76 -6.65 -16.98 -7.87
C ALA A 76 -5.51 -17.32 -6.90
N ILE A 77 -4.42 -16.55 -6.91
CA ILE A 77 -3.27 -16.79 -6.04
C ILE A 77 -3.66 -16.70 -4.57
N LEU A 78 -4.45 -15.69 -4.19
CA LEU A 78 -4.91 -15.58 -2.80
C LEU A 78 -5.75 -16.77 -2.37
N ARG A 79 -6.61 -17.30 -3.25
CA ARG A 79 -7.37 -18.54 -2.97
C ARG A 79 -6.44 -19.73 -2.78
N TYR A 80 -5.40 -19.86 -3.60
CA TYR A 80 -4.42 -20.92 -3.49
C TYR A 80 -3.69 -20.84 -2.13
N VAL A 81 -3.15 -19.66 -1.79
CA VAL A 81 -2.44 -19.42 -0.52
C VAL A 81 -3.32 -19.70 0.70
N GLN A 82 -4.60 -19.33 0.63
CA GLN A 82 -5.56 -19.61 1.72
C GLN A 82 -5.87 -21.10 1.91
N GLN A 83 -5.69 -21.92 0.89
CA GLN A 83 -6.04 -23.34 0.90
C GLN A 83 -4.85 -24.27 1.14
N HIS A 84 -3.63 -23.76 1.04
CA HIS A 84 -2.39 -24.55 1.06
C HIS A 84 -1.41 -23.98 2.08
N ALA A 85 -1.18 -24.72 3.15
CA ALA A 85 -0.26 -24.32 4.23
C ALA A 85 1.21 -24.22 3.78
N ASP A 86 1.55 -24.87 2.67
CA ASP A 86 2.86 -24.85 2.01
C ASP A 86 3.01 -23.74 0.96
N ALA A 87 1.94 -23.00 0.65
CA ALA A 87 1.99 -21.92 -0.34
C ALA A 87 2.92 -20.78 0.06
N ASP A 88 3.09 -20.52 1.35
CA ASP A 88 4.05 -19.52 1.86
C ASP A 88 5.49 -19.81 1.44
N ALA A 89 5.83 -21.08 1.14
CA ALA A 89 7.16 -21.46 0.65
C ALA A 89 7.33 -21.20 -0.86
N LEU A 90 6.23 -21.03 -1.60
CA LEU A 90 6.23 -20.84 -3.05
C LEU A 90 5.97 -19.39 -3.46
N ILE A 91 5.16 -18.65 -2.68
CA ILE A 91 4.78 -17.28 -3.01
C ILE A 91 4.48 -16.47 -1.75
N HIS A 92 5.21 -15.36 -1.58
CA HIS A 92 5.00 -14.44 -0.46
C HIS A 92 4.30 -13.16 -0.92
N LEU A 93 3.08 -12.95 -0.43
CA LEU A 93 2.21 -11.82 -0.78
C LEU A 93 2.18 -10.78 0.34
N GLU A 94 2.93 -9.69 0.18
CA GLU A 94 3.12 -8.68 1.22
C GLU A 94 2.16 -7.48 1.05
N TRP A 95 0.96 -7.59 1.62
CA TRP A 95 -0.02 -6.48 1.62
C TRP A 95 0.45 -5.27 2.42
N ALA A 96 1.15 -5.49 3.52
CA ALA A 96 1.65 -4.40 4.36
C ALA A 96 2.67 -3.54 3.62
N LYS A 97 3.60 -4.19 2.90
CA LYS A 97 4.62 -3.54 2.06
C LYS A 97 3.98 -2.75 0.93
N ALA A 98 3.00 -3.34 0.26
CA ALA A 98 2.16 -2.68 -0.73
C ALA A 98 1.56 -1.37 -0.19
N CYS A 99 0.81 -1.44 0.90
CA CYS A 99 0.17 -0.27 1.51
C CYS A 99 1.19 0.81 1.94
N SER A 100 2.30 0.37 2.52
CA SER A 100 3.41 1.22 2.94
C SER A 100 3.97 2.01 1.76
N HIS A 101 4.39 1.31 0.71
CA HIS A 101 4.93 1.90 -0.50
C HIS A 101 3.93 2.85 -1.15
N GLY A 102 2.69 2.40 -1.38
CA GLY A 102 1.66 3.23 -2.00
C GLY A 102 1.38 4.53 -1.24
N SER A 103 1.38 4.47 0.09
CA SER A 103 1.16 5.65 0.93
C SER A 103 2.38 6.59 0.96
N GLN A 104 3.61 6.06 0.96
CA GLN A 104 4.83 6.84 0.83
C GLN A 104 4.89 7.58 -0.50
N THR A 105 4.62 6.89 -1.61
CA THR A 105 4.64 7.45 -2.97
C THR A 105 3.60 8.56 -3.10
N ILE A 106 2.38 8.36 -2.58
CA ILE A 106 1.35 9.41 -2.52
C ILE A 106 1.78 10.58 -1.64
N GLY A 107 2.30 10.32 -0.44
CA GLY A 107 2.76 11.35 0.48
C GLY A 107 3.86 12.23 -0.15
N ALA A 108 4.83 11.61 -0.82
CA ALA A 108 5.87 12.31 -1.56
C ALA A 108 5.29 13.19 -2.67
N ALA A 109 4.30 12.70 -3.42
CA ALA A 109 3.65 13.47 -4.47
C ALA A 109 2.82 14.65 -3.92
N LEU A 110 2.13 14.46 -2.79
CA LEU A 110 1.35 15.53 -2.13
C LEU A 110 2.22 16.62 -1.50
N LEU A 111 3.42 16.27 -1.04
CA LEU A 111 4.39 17.22 -0.48
C LEU A 111 4.90 18.21 -1.54
N VAL A 112 5.20 17.72 -2.74
CA VAL A 112 5.74 18.56 -3.82
C VAL A 112 4.64 19.25 -4.63
N SER A 113 3.42 18.71 -4.63
CA SER A 113 2.31 19.28 -5.36
C SER A 113 1.79 20.57 -4.73
N LYS A 114 1.43 21.52 -5.61
CA LYS A 114 0.69 22.75 -5.26
C LYS A 114 -0.83 22.60 -5.42
N ALA A 115 -1.30 21.45 -5.91
CA ALA A 115 -2.73 21.19 -6.02
C ALA A 115 -3.35 21.27 -4.62
N PRO A 116 -4.54 21.89 -4.47
CA PRO A 116 -5.27 21.82 -3.22
C PRO A 116 -5.58 20.36 -2.90
N TRP A 117 -5.56 19.99 -1.62
CA TRP A 117 -6.05 18.71 -1.11
C TRP A 117 -6.22 18.84 0.40
N SER A 118 -7.12 18.07 0.99
CA SER A 118 -7.36 18.12 2.44
C SER A 118 -7.85 16.82 3.04
N ARG A 119 -8.20 15.83 2.22
CA ARG A 119 -8.71 14.54 2.70
C ARG A 119 -7.81 13.42 2.20
N PHE A 120 -7.42 12.53 3.09
CA PHE A 120 -6.73 11.30 2.76
C PHE A 120 -7.47 10.11 3.36
N SER A 121 -7.64 9.05 2.55
CA SER A 121 -8.26 7.81 3.01
C SER A 121 -7.48 6.60 2.54
N SER A 122 -7.27 5.65 3.44
CA SER A 122 -6.76 4.32 3.10
C SER A 122 -7.62 3.27 3.81
N PRO A 123 -8.70 2.79 3.15
CA PRO A 123 -9.69 1.89 3.75
C PRO A 123 -9.21 0.46 3.97
N MET A 124 -7.94 0.13 3.71
CA MET A 124 -7.38 -1.21 3.89
C MET A 124 -5.89 -1.16 4.29
N LEU A 125 -5.52 -0.33 5.26
CA LEU A 125 -4.17 -0.39 5.84
C LEU A 125 -4.03 -1.65 6.69
N SER A 126 -2.85 -2.24 6.76
CA SER A 126 -2.50 -3.05 7.93
C SER A 126 -1.88 -2.15 8.99
N PRO A 127 -1.99 -2.45 10.30
CA PRO A 127 -1.29 -1.67 11.33
C PRO A 127 0.22 -1.59 11.04
N ARG A 128 0.80 -2.72 10.63
CA ARG A 128 2.19 -2.81 10.20
C ARG A 128 2.52 -1.88 9.04
N SER A 129 1.60 -1.71 8.08
CA SER A 129 1.85 -0.76 6.99
C SER A 129 2.03 0.67 7.52
N ALA A 130 1.29 1.10 8.55
CA ALA A 130 1.44 2.44 9.11
C ALA A 130 2.83 2.72 9.73
N GLU A 131 3.68 1.71 9.93
CA GLU A 131 5.11 1.90 10.23
C GLU A 131 5.82 2.72 9.13
N PHE A 132 5.32 2.73 7.89
CA PHE A 132 5.85 3.59 6.82
C PHE A 132 5.86 5.06 7.24
N LEU A 133 4.88 5.48 8.03
CA LEU A 133 4.80 6.86 8.52
C LEU A 133 5.98 7.16 9.44
N SER A 134 6.52 6.16 10.16
CA SER A 134 7.67 6.33 11.06
C SER A 134 8.98 6.52 10.29
N SER A 135 9.07 5.94 9.08
CA SER A 135 10.18 6.15 8.16
C SER A 135 10.15 7.53 7.48
N ALA A 136 9.01 8.24 7.53
CA ALA A 136 8.91 9.58 6.97
C ALA A 136 9.63 10.59 7.86
N GLN A 137 10.35 11.54 7.25
CA GLN A 137 10.97 12.63 8.01
C GLN A 137 9.90 13.42 8.78
N PRO A 138 10.09 13.73 10.08
CA PRO A 138 9.07 14.36 10.91
C PRO A 138 8.47 15.66 10.32
N ARG A 139 9.30 16.47 9.65
CA ARG A 139 8.86 17.72 8.98
C ARG A 139 7.92 17.47 7.80
N SER A 140 8.14 16.38 7.06
CA SER A 140 7.29 16.01 5.94
C SER A 140 5.92 15.55 6.43
N LEU A 141 5.90 14.72 7.48
CA LEU A 141 4.67 14.25 8.10
C LEU A 141 3.85 15.40 8.70
N SER A 142 4.48 16.32 9.42
CA SER A 142 3.79 17.49 9.99
C SER A 142 3.20 18.38 8.89
N THR A 143 3.93 18.58 7.77
CA THR A 143 3.48 19.39 6.64
C THR A 143 2.24 18.79 5.97
N LEU A 144 2.19 17.46 5.80
CA LEU A 144 1.02 16.76 5.30
C LEU A 144 -0.15 16.87 6.29
N ALA A 145 0.13 16.65 7.58
CA ALA A 145 -0.87 16.68 8.63
C ALA A 145 -1.54 18.06 8.78
N GLU A 146 -0.78 19.16 8.66
CA GLU A 146 -1.33 20.52 8.72
C GLU A 146 -2.37 20.81 7.62
N ARG A 147 -2.31 20.10 6.48
CA ARG A 147 -3.28 20.26 5.38
C ARG A 147 -4.54 19.43 5.54
N LEU A 148 -4.52 18.42 6.42
CA LEU A 148 -5.63 17.49 6.57
C LEU A 148 -6.82 18.14 7.30
N THR A 149 -8.01 17.99 6.71
CA THR A 149 -9.30 18.19 7.37
C THR A 149 -9.98 16.86 7.69
N CYS A 150 -9.63 15.78 7.00
CA CYS A 150 -10.21 14.46 7.23
C CYS A 150 -9.17 13.36 6.97
N LEU A 151 -9.02 12.47 7.94
CA LEU A 151 -8.18 11.28 7.84
C LEU A 151 -9.05 10.05 8.07
N THR A 152 -9.03 9.11 7.13
CA THR A 152 -9.72 7.82 7.27
C THR A 152 -8.72 6.69 7.17
N LEU A 153 -8.57 5.92 8.24
CA LEU A 153 -7.67 4.77 8.31
C LEU A 153 -8.46 3.56 8.78
N HIS A 154 -8.49 2.52 7.97
CA HIS A 154 -9.08 1.25 8.36
C HIS A 154 -7.97 0.21 8.44
N PHE A 155 -7.84 -0.41 9.61
CA PHE A 155 -6.82 -1.41 9.87
C PHE A 155 -7.41 -2.81 9.68
N ASP A 156 -6.80 -3.63 8.82
CA ASP A 156 -7.17 -5.04 8.66
C ASP A 156 -6.79 -5.79 9.96
N ASP A 157 -7.80 -6.34 10.61
CA ASP A 157 -7.79 -6.86 11.98
C ASP A 157 -7.00 -8.17 12.06
N GLY A 158 -5.70 -8.06 12.33
CA GLY A 158 -4.90 -9.17 12.82
C GLY A 158 -5.00 -9.33 14.34
N ASN A 159 -4.54 -10.46 14.87
CA ASN A 159 -4.23 -10.56 16.30
C ASN A 159 -3.19 -9.49 16.65
N ASP A 160 -3.36 -8.82 17.80
CA ASP A 160 -2.44 -7.83 18.38
C ASP A 160 -2.53 -6.38 17.83
N LEU A 161 -3.74 -5.91 17.46
CA LEU A 161 -3.95 -4.51 17.04
C LEU A 161 -3.53 -3.51 18.12
N ASP A 162 -3.85 -3.76 19.39
CA ASP A 162 -3.57 -2.83 20.50
C ASP A 162 -2.07 -2.58 20.68
N SER A 163 -1.24 -3.62 20.66
CA SER A 163 0.22 -3.46 20.80
C SER A 163 0.80 -2.72 19.59
N LYS A 164 0.36 -3.05 18.37
CA LYS A 164 0.80 -2.35 17.15
C LYS A 164 0.38 -0.88 17.15
N MET A 165 -0.82 -0.58 17.62
CA MET A 165 -1.27 0.81 17.78
C MET A 165 -0.47 1.55 18.86
N SER A 166 -0.10 0.85 19.95
CA SER A 166 0.80 1.40 20.97
C SER A 166 2.16 1.77 20.38
N GLU A 167 2.74 0.92 19.53
CA GLU A 167 4.00 1.20 18.83
C GLU A 167 3.92 2.43 17.92
N LEU A 168 2.75 2.69 17.33
CA LEU A 168 2.49 3.85 16.48
C LEU A 168 2.10 5.12 17.27
N SER A 169 2.09 5.09 18.60
CA SER A 169 1.55 6.20 19.42
C SER A 169 2.25 7.53 19.19
N ASP A 170 3.58 7.54 19.13
CA ASP A 170 4.35 8.78 18.93
C ASP A 170 4.18 9.35 17.53
N LEU A 171 3.92 8.46 16.57
CA LEU A 171 3.59 8.84 15.22
C LEU A 171 2.24 9.56 15.17
N PHE A 172 1.20 8.92 15.70
CA PHE A 172 -0.12 9.52 15.75
C PHE A 172 -0.14 10.79 16.60
N ARG A 173 0.65 10.85 17.67
CA ARG A 173 0.88 12.09 18.43
C ARG A 173 1.40 13.20 17.52
N THR A 174 2.40 12.92 16.68
CA THR A 174 2.94 13.90 15.72
C THR A 174 1.87 14.35 14.74
N VAL A 175 1.16 13.42 14.11
CA VAL A 175 0.08 13.71 13.14
C VAL A 175 -1.00 14.58 13.79
N PHE A 176 -1.55 14.16 14.92
CA PHE A 176 -2.67 14.86 15.56
C PHE A 176 -2.26 16.19 16.20
N THR A 177 -1.01 16.35 16.64
CA THR A 177 -0.50 17.64 17.12
C THR A 177 -0.28 18.63 15.97
N SER A 178 0.09 18.15 14.79
CA SER A 178 0.26 18.98 13.60
C SER A 178 -1.05 19.27 12.86
N ALA A 179 -2.05 18.40 12.94
CA ALA A 179 -3.29 18.50 12.16
C ALA A 179 -4.28 19.55 12.71
N LYS A 180 -3.88 20.83 12.69
CA LYS A 180 -4.66 21.97 13.21
C LYS A 180 -6.01 22.18 12.51
N ASN A 181 -6.14 21.68 11.29
CA ASN A 181 -7.36 21.81 10.48
C ASN A 181 -8.24 20.56 10.52
N MET A 182 -7.89 19.54 11.31
CA MET A 182 -8.60 18.27 11.37
C MET A 182 -10.03 18.47 11.90
N GLN A 183 -11.01 18.02 11.11
CA GLN A 183 -12.43 18.07 11.44
C GLN A 183 -12.99 16.68 11.74
N ALA A 184 -12.42 15.62 11.13
CA ALA A 184 -12.88 14.26 11.31
C ALA A 184 -11.74 13.25 11.20
N VAL A 185 -11.76 12.25 12.09
CA VAL A 185 -10.91 11.05 12.04
C VAL A 185 -11.84 9.85 12.07
N HIS A 186 -11.67 8.94 11.11
CA HIS A 186 -12.50 7.74 10.93
C HIS A 186 -11.63 6.49 10.82
#